data_AF-A0A496X4Y8-F1
#
_entry.id   AF-A0A496X4Y8-F1
#
_cell.length_a   1.000
_cell.length_b   1.000
_cell.length_c   1.000
_cell.angle_alpha   90.00
_cell.angle_beta   90.00
_cell.angle_gamma   90.00
#
_symmetry.space_group_name_H-M   'P 1'
#
loop_
_entity.id
_entity.type
_entity.pdbx_description
1 polymer ?
#
loop_
_entity_poly.entity_id
_entity_poly.type
_entity_poly.pdbx_seq_one_letter_code
_entity_poly.pdbx_strand_id
1 'polypeptide(L)'
;MVLQPETTNTGFVDASEVPAAFSLIFREAFQPTAAVGGFIGSAVMVAIQMGVSRGLFSNESGLGSAPIAAAAASTSHPAQQALISMTQTFIDTIIICTLTALVLIVTGAWSSGETGARLTTLAFQSGFSGGDVVVSIGLLLFAWSTMLGWRYYWEKGLEFLFGPGSTKAFRVVFILSIGFGAIAKADLVWTIGDISNALMAFPNLIALLFLSPLVVKLTNDYFALK
;
A
#
# COMPACT_ATOMS: atom_id res chain seq x y z
N MET A 1 -18.91 14.56 -21.79
CA MET A 1 -19.24 15.85 -21.15
C MET A 1 -19.88 15.53 -19.80
N VAL A 2 -19.06 15.10 -18.84
CA VAL A 2 -19.49 14.92 -17.46
C VAL A 2 -19.38 16.29 -16.82
N LEU A 3 -20.48 16.76 -16.23
CA LEU A 3 -20.58 18.06 -15.58
C LEU A 3 -19.45 18.16 -14.54
N GLN A 4 -18.46 19.03 -14.80
CA GLN A 4 -17.59 19.52 -13.74
C GLN A 4 -18.50 20.34 -12.82
N PRO A 5 -18.64 19.99 -11.52
CA PRO A 5 -19.28 20.90 -10.58
C PRO A 5 -18.47 22.19 -10.62
N GLU A 6 -19.15 23.34 -10.75
CA GLU A 6 -18.50 24.62 -10.51
C GLU A 6 -17.92 24.56 -9.09
N THR A 7 -16.59 24.46 -8.97
CA THR A 7 -15.92 24.53 -7.68
C THR A 7 -16.18 25.91 -7.10
N THR A 8 -17.13 25.98 -6.18
CA THR A 8 -17.31 27.13 -5.29
C THR A 8 -15.92 27.49 -4.74
N ASN A 9 -15.55 28.76 -4.88
CA ASN A 9 -14.27 29.38 -4.48
C ASN A 9 -14.08 29.40 -2.94
N THR A 10 -14.29 28.26 -2.28
CA THR A 10 -13.91 28.01 -0.90
C THR A 10 -12.83 26.95 -1.00
N GLY A 11 -11.58 27.28 -0.66
CA GLY A 11 -10.43 26.37 -0.76
C GLY A 11 -10.48 25.20 0.22
N PHE A 12 -11.62 24.52 0.31
CA PHE A 12 -11.91 23.31 1.05
C PHE A 12 -12.92 22.49 0.26
N VAL A 13 -12.62 21.20 0.16
CA VAL A 13 -13.52 20.18 -0.38
C VAL A 13 -14.73 20.01 0.55
N ASP A 14 -15.95 20.05 0.01
CA ASP A 14 -17.18 19.87 0.79
C ASP A 14 -17.37 18.40 1.19
N ALA A 15 -17.64 18.17 2.48
CA ALA A 15 -17.92 16.83 3.01
C ALA A 15 -19.17 16.20 2.37
N SER A 16 -20.07 17.00 1.80
CA SER A 16 -21.25 16.52 1.08
C SER A 16 -20.91 15.69 -0.17
N GLU A 17 -19.70 15.83 -0.72
CA GLU A 17 -19.27 15.13 -1.93
C GLU A 17 -18.70 13.72 -1.63
N VAL A 18 -18.38 13.43 -0.36
CA VAL A 18 -17.81 12.13 0.05
C VAL A 18 -18.75 10.94 -0.27
N PRO A 19 -20.07 10.99 0.01
CA PRO A 19 -20.98 9.92 -0.40
C PRO A 19 -21.02 9.71 -1.91
N ALA A 20 -20.94 10.77 -2.71
CA ALA A 20 -20.91 10.68 -4.16
C ALA A 20 -19.60 10.03 -4.66
N ALA A 21 -18.46 10.34 -4.02
CA ALA A 21 -17.19 9.70 -4.30
C ALA A 21 -17.21 8.19 -4.01
N PHE A 22 -17.79 7.77 -2.88
CA PHE A 22 -18.00 6.34 -2.61
C PHE A 22 -18.92 5.70 -3.65
N SER A 23 -20.04 6.37 -3.98
CA SER A 23 -20.94 5.87 -5.02
C SER A 23 -20.22 5.69 -6.36
N LEU A 24 -19.31 6.59 -6.73
CA LEU A 24 -18.50 6.46 -7.93
C LEU A 24 -17.57 5.25 -7.86
N ILE A 25 -16.86 5.04 -6.73
CA ILE A 25 -15.97 3.89 -6.55
C ILE A 25 -16.73 2.57 -6.76
N PHE A 26 -17.86 2.39 -6.07
CA PHE A 26 -18.66 1.17 -6.19
C PHE A 26 -19.26 1.03 -7.58
N ARG A 27 -19.73 2.12 -8.17
CA ARG A 27 -20.28 2.11 -9.52
C ARG A 27 -19.22 1.70 -10.54
N GLU A 28 -18.07 2.35 -10.58
CA GLU A 28 -17.02 2.04 -11.56
C GLU A 28 -16.36 0.67 -11.32
N ALA A 29 -16.29 0.21 -10.05
CA ALA A 29 -15.76 -1.11 -9.73
C ALA A 29 -16.68 -2.26 -10.19
N PHE A 30 -18.01 -2.06 -10.15
CA PHE A 30 -19.00 -3.11 -10.40
C PHE A 30 -19.87 -2.89 -11.64
N GLN A 31 -19.75 -1.74 -12.32
CA GLN A 31 -20.47 -1.43 -13.55
C GLN A 31 -19.53 -1.57 -14.73
N PRO A 32 -19.50 -2.73 -15.40
CA PRO A 32 -18.82 -2.85 -16.68
C PRO A 32 -19.45 -1.86 -17.67
N THR A 33 -18.67 -0.89 -18.13
CA THR A 33 -19.12 0.06 -19.16
C THR A 33 -19.65 -0.74 -20.35
N ALA A 34 -20.90 -0.46 -20.74
CA ALA A 34 -21.66 -1.24 -21.70
C ALA A 34 -20.97 -1.30 -23.08
N ALA A 35 -20.23 -2.38 -23.33
CA ALA A 35 -19.73 -2.74 -24.65
C ALA A 35 -19.78 -4.27 -24.81
N VAL A 36 -20.89 -4.77 -25.37
CA VAL A 36 -21.18 -6.18 -25.67
C VAL A 36 -19.92 -6.96 -26.13
N GLY A 37 -19.52 -8.01 -25.40
CA GLY A 37 -18.46 -8.97 -25.81
C GLY A 37 -17.26 -9.04 -24.85
N GLY A 38 -16.38 -10.04 -25.02
CA GLY A 38 -15.27 -10.43 -24.12
C GLY A 38 -14.25 -9.36 -23.70
N PHE A 39 -14.41 -8.12 -24.13
CA PHE A 39 -13.75 -6.92 -23.61
C PHE A 39 -14.31 -6.44 -22.25
N ILE A 40 -15.55 -6.81 -21.88
CA ILE A 40 -16.17 -6.44 -20.60
C ILE A 40 -15.42 -7.02 -19.40
N GLY A 41 -15.00 -8.28 -19.50
CA GLY A 41 -14.22 -8.93 -18.45
C GLY A 41 -12.84 -8.32 -18.30
N SER A 42 -12.22 -7.84 -19.37
CA SER A 42 -10.83 -7.37 -19.32
C SER A 42 -10.68 -6.05 -18.56
N ALA A 43 -11.60 -5.09 -18.71
CA ALA A 43 -11.51 -3.81 -18.00
C ALA A 43 -11.69 -3.98 -16.48
N VAL A 44 -12.70 -4.75 -16.06
CA VAL A 44 -12.93 -5.06 -14.63
C VAL A 44 -11.79 -5.89 -14.06
N MET A 45 -11.31 -6.91 -14.78
CA MET A 45 -10.18 -7.71 -14.35
C MET A 45 -8.90 -6.89 -14.25
N VAL A 46 -8.65 -5.93 -15.15
CA VAL A 46 -7.51 -5.01 -15.08
C VAL A 46 -7.64 -4.10 -13.87
N ALA A 47 -8.83 -3.55 -13.59
CA ALA A 47 -9.06 -2.72 -12.40
C ALA A 47 -8.82 -3.50 -11.11
N ILE A 48 -9.34 -4.73 -11.02
CA ILE A 48 -9.09 -5.64 -9.88
C ILE A 48 -7.62 -5.97 -9.79
N GLN A 49 -6.96 -6.34 -10.89
CA GLN A 49 -5.55 -6.70 -10.88
C GLN A 49 -4.67 -5.53 -10.44
N MET A 50 -4.91 -4.33 -10.96
CA MET A 50 -4.19 -3.12 -10.57
C MET A 50 -4.48 -2.76 -9.11
N GLY A 51 -5.74 -2.85 -8.66
CA GLY A 51 -6.13 -2.59 -7.29
C GLY A 51 -5.51 -3.56 -6.30
N VAL A 52 -5.56 -4.87 -6.58
CA VAL A 52 -4.93 -5.92 -5.78
C VAL A 52 -3.43 -5.75 -5.78
N SER A 53 -2.80 -5.57 -6.94
CA SER A 53 -1.34 -5.39 -7.04
C SER A 53 -0.90 -4.18 -6.21
N ARG A 54 -1.50 -3.01 -6.40
CA ARG A 54 -1.11 -1.79 -5.66
C ARG A 54 -1.48 -1.86 -4.17
N GLY A 55 -2.59 -2.52 -3.83
CA GLY A 55 -2.99 -2.78 -2.45
C GLY A 55 -2.00 -3.68 -1.70
N LEU A 56 -1.56 -4.78 -2.32
CA LEU A 56 -0.55 -5.68 -1.76
C LEU A 56 0.79 -4.99 -1.56
N PHE A 57 1.14 -4.05 -2.45
CA PHE A 57 2.34 -3.22 -2.28
C PHE A 57 2.26 -2.26 -1.09
N SER A 58 1.08 -1.73 -0.80
CA SER A 58 0.88 -0.77 0.28
C SER A 58 0.93 -1.46 1.63
N ASN A 59 0.14 -2.52 1.79
CA ASN A 59 -0.06 -3.17 3.09
C ASN A 59 0.78 -4.42 3.33
N GLU A 60 1.53 -4.88 2.33
CA GLU A 60 2.41 -6.06 2.37
C GLU A 60 1.70 -7.39 2.74
N SER A 61 0.37 -7.45 2.53
CA SER A 61 -0.41 -8.64 2.89
C SER A 61 0.06 -9.86 2.09
N GLY A 62 0.33 -10.96 2.80
CA GLY A 62 0.79 -12.20 2.19
C GLY A 62 2.26 -12.22 1.75
N LEU A 63 3.00 -11.10 1.83
CA LEU A 63 4.42 -11.05 1.46
C LEU A 63 5.34 -11.72 2.50
N GLY A 64 4.91 -11.79 3.76
CA GLY A 64 5.70 -12.37 4.86
C GLY A 64 6.79 -11.45 5.44
N SER A 65 6.88 -10.20 4.98
CA SER A 65 7.82 -9.19 5.47
C SER A 65 7.42 -8.59 6.83
N ALA A 66 6.18 -8.13 6.96
CA ALA A 66 5.69 -7.47 8.19
C ALA A 66 5.88 -8.29 9.49
N PRO A 67 5.71 -9.64 9.50
CA PRO A 67 6.00 -10.46 10.67
C PRO A 67 7.46 -10.39 11.16
N ILE A 68 8.42 -10.00 10.32
CA ILE A 68 9.83 -9.84 10.70
C ILE A 68 9.98 -8.72 11.74
N ALA A 69 9.31 -7.58 11.55
CA ALA A 69 9.25 -6.52 12.57
C ALA A 69 8.46 -6.98 13.79
N ALA A 70 7.32 -7.66 13.59
CA ALA A 70 6.49 -8.14 14.68
C ALA A 70 7.26 -9.09 15.62
N ALA A 71 8.16 -9.91 15.08
CA ALA A 71 9.00 -10.83 15.85
C ALA A 71 10.00 -10.12 16.79
N ALA A 72 10.30 -8.84 16.57
CA ALA A 72 11.16 -8.06 17.45
C ALA A 72 10.43 -7.44 18.65
N ALA A 73 9.09 -7.51 18.68
CA ALA A 73 8.30 -6.95 19.76
C ALA A 73 8.41 -7.81 21.03
N SER A 74 8.51 -7.14 22.19
CA SER A 74 8.41 -7.81 23.48
C SER A 74 6.94 -8.13 23.75
N THR A 75 6.56 -9.40 23.59
CA THR A 75 5.19 -9.87 23.79
C THR A 75 5.17 -11.18 24.57
N SER A 76 4.15 -11.36 25.41
CA SER A 76 3.96 -12.59 26.18
C SER A 76 3.29 -13.70 25.36
N HIS A 77 2.58 -13.35 24.28
CA HIS A 77 1.86 -14.30 23.46
C HIS A 77 1.85 -13.88 21.97
N PRO A 78 2.17 -14.79 21.02
CA PRO A 78 2.26 -14.44 19.60
C PRO A 78 0.97 -13.85 19.03
N ALA A 79 -0.20 -14.36 19.45
CA ALA A 79 -1.49 -13.84 18.99
C ALA A 79 -1.73 -12.38 19.42
N GLN A 80 -1.19 -11.93 20.56
CA GLN A 80 -1.31 -10.53 20.97
C GLN A 80 -0.58 -9.61 19.99
N GLN A 81 0.67 -9.96 19.66
CA GLN A 81 1.44 -9.17 18.70
C GLN A 81 0.88 -9.28 17.28
N ALA A 82 0.31 -10.43 16.91
CA ALA A 82 -0.37 -10.59 15.63
C ALA A 82 -1.59 -9.65 15.51
N LEU A 83 -2.43 -9.54 16.56
CA LEU A 83 -3.57 -8.61 16.56
C LEU A 83 -3.13 -7.14 16.43
N ILE A 84 -2.03 -6.76 17.09
CA ILE A 84 -1.45 -5.42 16.91
C ILE A 84 -0.95 -5.25 15.47
N SER A 85 -0.25 -6.24 14.93
CA SER A 85 0.32 -6.16 13.57
C SER A 85 -0.77 -6.10 12.49
N MET A 86 -1.92 -6.76 12.69
CA MET A 86 -3.07 -6.69 11.77
C MET A 86 -3.66 -5.28 11.65
N THR A 87 -3.46 -4.40 12.64
CA THR A 87 -3.91 -3.00 12.55
C THR A 87 -3.18 -2.23 11.45
N GLN A 88 -1.98 -2.65 11.04
CA GLN A 88 -1.22 -2.02 9.96
C GLN A 88 -2.03 -1.98 8.66
N THR A 89 -2.58 -3.13 8.23
CA THR A 89 -3.37 -3.22 6.98
C THR A 89 -4.63 -2.37 7.05
N PHE A 90 -5.28 -2.31 8.22
CA PHE A 90 -6.45 -1.46 8.42
C PHE A 90 -6.10 0.03 8.30
N ILE A 91 -5.05 0.47 9.01
CA ILE A 91 -4.63 1.88 8.97
C ILE A 91 -4.16 2.24 7.56
N ASP A 92 -3.28 1.45 6.95
CA ASP A 92 -2.72 1.74 5.64
C ASP A 92 -3.80 1.76 4.55
N THR A 93 -4.52 0.65 4.35
CA THR A 93 -5.42 0.51 3.20
C THR A 93 -6.80 1.10 3.46
N ILE A 94 -7.42 0.76 4.60
CA ILE A 94 -8.82 1.15 4.87
C ILE A 94 -8.91 2.63 5.24
N ILE A 95 -7.91 3.16 5.95
CA ILE A 95 -7.90 4.59 6.32
C ILE A 95 -7.10 5.40 5.29
N ILE A 96 -5.78 5.21 5.20
CA ILE A 96 -4.90 6.14 4.47
C ILE A 96 -5.10 6.07 2.95
N CYS A 97 -5.11 4.88 2.34
CA CYS A 97 -5.34 4.75 0.89
C CYS A 97 -6.75 5.18 0.51
N THR A 98 -7.76 4.88 1.33
CA THR A 98 -9.14 5.32 1.08
C THR A 98 -9.26 6.84 1.15
N LEU A 99 -8.69 7.49 2.15
CA LEU A 99 -8.65 8.96 2.23
C LEU A 99 -7.94 9.56 1.02
N THR A 100 -6.82 8.98 0.59
CA THR A 100 -6.11 9.41 -0.61
C THR A 100 -7.01 9.31 -1.85
N ALA A 101 -7.66 8.16 -2.06
CA ALA A 101 -8.58 7.96 -3.18
C ALA A 101 -9.77 8.92 -3.16
N LEU A 102 -10.36 9.17 -1.98
CA LEU A 102 -11.45 10.14 -1.83
C LEU A 102 -10.99 11.55 -2.19
N VAL A 103 -9.82 12.00 -1.72
CA VAL A 103 -9.27 13.31 -2.11
C VAL A 103 -9.08 13.39 -3.62
N LEU A 104 -8.53 12.35 -4.27
CA LEU A 104 -8.37 12.33 -5.72
C LEU A 104 -9.71 12.42 -6.47
N ILE A 105 -10.75 11.74 -5.98
CA ILE A 105 -12.07 11.70 -6.62
C ILE A 105 -12.81 13.00 -6.43
N VAL A 106 -12.89 13.49 -5.20
CA VAL A 106 -13.68 14.67 -4.86
C VAL A 106 -13.10 15.93 -5.50
N THR A 107 -11.77 16.03 -5.60
CA THR A 107 -11.11 17.13 -6.32
C THR A 107 -11.19 16.99 -7.85
N GLY A 108 -11.65 15.84 -8.37
CA GLY A 108 -11.65 15.54 -9.80
C GLY A 108 -10.26 15.29 -10.40
N ALA A 109 -9.19 15.37 -9.59
CA ALA A 109 -7.81 15.26 -10.05
C ALA A 109 -7.50 13.92 -10.73
N TRP A 110 -8.20 12.84 -10.35
CA TRP A 110 -8.09 11.52 -10.97
C TRP A 110 -8.33 11.51 -12.50
N SER A 111 -8.99 12.54 -13.03
CA SER A 111 -9.27 12.70 -14.47
C SER A 111 -8.26 13.60 -15.21
N SER A 112 -7.25 14.12 -14.51
CA SER A 112 -6.29 15.12 -15.06
C SER A 112 -5.27 14.55 -16.05
N GLY A 113 -5.06 13.23 -16.08
CA GLY A 113 -3.99 12.59 -16.83
C GLY A 113 -2.63 12.54 -16.10
N GLU A 114 -2.52 13.17 -14.93
CA GLU A 114 -1.33 13.07 -14.07
C GLU A 114 -1.27 11.71 -13.35
N THR A 115 -0.06 11.29 -12.95
CA THR A 115 0.15 10.01 -12.25
C THR A 115 1.07 10.15 -11.03
N GLY A 116 1.04 9.14 -10.15
CA GLY A 116 1.94 9.05 -9.00
C GLY A 116 1.86 10.24 -8.05
N ALA A 117 3.01 10.70 -7.56
CA ALA A 117 3.10 11.82 -6.63
C ALA A 117 2.58 13.14 -7.21
N ARG A 118 2.64 13.33 -8.54
CA ARG A 118 2.16 14.56 -9.17
C ARG A 118 0.64 14.67 -9.09
N LEU A 119 -0.05 13.55 -9.28
CA LEU A 119 -1.50 13.43 -9.17
C LEU A 119 -1.99 13.79 -7.75
N THR A 120 -1.35 13.26 -6.72
CA THR A 120 -1.73 13.55 -5.33
C THR A 120 -1.41 15.00 -4.96
N THR A 121 -0.27 15.53 -5.39
CA THR A 121 0.06 16.95 -5.21
C THR A 121 -0.98 17.85 -5.85
N LEU A 122 -1.39 17.57 -7.09
CA LEU A 122 -2.43 18.34 -7.79
C LEU A 122 -3.75 18.33 -7.02
N ALA A 123 -4.19 17.15 -6.56
CA ALA A 123 -5.42 17.00 -5.80
C ALA A 123 -5.39 17.82 -4.51
N PHE A 124 -4.36 17.68 -3.68
CA PHE A 124 -4.25 18.41 -2.42
C PHE A 124 -4.12 19.92 -2.63
N GLN A 125 -3.37 20.34 -3.64
CA GLN A 125 -3.23 21.76 -3.99
C GLN A 125 -4.56 22.37 -4.47
N SER A 126 -5.39 21.60 -5.18
CA SER A 126 -6.73 22.04 -5.58
C SER A 126 -7.71 22.07 -4.40
N GLY A 127 -7.50 21.21 -3.40
CA GLY A 127 -8.35 21.12 -2.22
C GLY A 127 -8.12 22.22 -1.19
N PHE A 128 -6.88 22.72 -1.04
CA PHE A 128 -6.54 23.87 -0.18
C PHE A 128 -5.16 24.46 -0.50
N SER A 129 -4.93 25.72 -0.09
CA SER A 129 -3.64 26.39 -0.26
C SER A 129 -2.54 25.74 0.60
N GLY A 130 -1.41 25.39 -0.03
CA GLY A 130 -0.29 24.71 0.63
C GLY A 130 -0.38 23.18 0.67
N GLY A 131 -1.36 22.59 -0.02
CA GLY A 131 -1.50 21.13 -0.11
C GLY A 131 -0.30 20.43 -0.76
N ASP A 132 0.41 21.10 -1.65
CA ASP A 132 1.66 20.62 -2.26
C ASP A 132 2.80 20.46 -1.25
N VAL A 133 2.93 21.39 -0.30
CA VAL A 133 3.90 21.31 0.79
C VAL A 133 3.56 20.14 1.73
N VAL A 134 2.28 19.98 2.07
CA VAL A 134 1.80 18.87 2.91
C VAL A 134 2.10 17.52 2.27
N VAL A 135 1.78 17.35 0.98
CA VAL A 135 2.08 16.11 0.25
C VAL A 135 3.58 15.88 0.15
N SER A 136 4.39 16.91 -0.09
CA SER A 136 5.85 16.77 -0.21
C SER A 136 6.50 16.33 1.11
N ILE A 137 6.12 16.95 2.23
CA ILE A 137 6.61 16.56 3.57
C ILE A 137 6.10 15.15 3.91
N GLY A 138 4.83 14.86 3.64
CA GLY A 138 4.25 13.54 3.87
C GLY A 138 4.97 12.44 3.07
N LEU A 139 5.23 12.68 1.79
CA LEU A 139 5.94 11.75 0.90
C LEU A 139 7.37 11.51 1.38
N LEU A 140 8.07 12.56 1.84
CA LEU A 140 9.41 12.42 2.41
C LEU A 140 9.39 11.50 3.65
N LEU A 141 8.47 11.74 4.59
CA LEU A 141 8.35 10.94 5.81
C LEU A 141 7.93 9.50 5.51
N PHE A 142 7.00 9.30 4.57
CA PHE A 142 6.48 7.99 4.18
C PHE A 142 7.52 7.15 3.43
N ALA A 143 8.26 7.76 2.49
CA ALA A 143 9.36 7.11 1.81
C ALA A 143 10.48 6.75 2.80
N TRP A 144 10.79 7.67 3.73
CA TRP A 144 11.83 7.45 4.74
C TRP A 144 11.49 6.30 5.70
N SER A 145 10.27 6.28 6.26
CA SER A 145 9.85 5.20 7.16
C SER A 145 9.88 3.84 6.47
N THR A 146 9.42 3.78 5.21
CA THR A 146 9.43 2.56 4.40
C THR A 146 10.86 2.07 4.16
N MET A 147 11.79 2.96 3.78
CA MET A 147 13.20 2.60 3.60
C MET A 147 13.82 2.02 4.89
N LEU A 148 13.51 2.58 6.05
CA LEU A 148 14.01 2.07 7.33
C LEU A 148 13.49 0.66 7.65
N GLY A 149 12.19 0.43 7.44
CA GLY A 149 11.56 -0.89 7.64
C GLY A 149 12.14 -1.94 6.71
N TRP A 150 12.21 -1.64 5.41
CA TRP A 150 12.73 -2.58 4.42
C TRP A 150 14.23 -2.86 4.60
N ARG A 151 15.03 -1.88 5.03
CA ARG A 151 16.42 -2.14 5.43
C ARG A 151 16.48 -3.18 6.54
N TYR A 152 15.63 -3.06 7.56
CA TYR A 152 15.59 -4.02 8.67
C TYR A 152 15.17 -5.43 8.21
N TYR A 153 14.14 -5.53 7.36
CA TYR A 153 13.67 -6.82 6.82
C TYR A 153 14.77 -7.55 6.05
N TRP A 154 15.45 -6.84 5.16
CA TRP A 154 16.58 -7.39 4.40
C TRP A 154 17.76 -7.77 5.30
N GLU A 155 18.09 -6.96 6.30
CA GLU A 155 19.17 -7.30 7.26
C GLU A 155 18.89 -8.62 7.96
N LYS A 156 17.64 -8.85 8.41
CA LYS A 156 17.27 -10.10 9.07
C LYS A 156 17.28 -11.30 8.10
N GLY A 157 16.81 -11.12 6.87
CA GLY A 157 16.88 -12.15 5.84
C GLY A 157 18.33 -12.55 5.48
N LEU A 158 19.21 -11.56 5.33
CA LEU A 158 20.63 -11.80 5.01
C LEU A 158 21.42 -12.34 6.20
N GLU A 159 21.06 -11.97 7.42
CA GLU A 159 21.62 -12.55 8.63
C GLU A 159 21.24 -14.03 8.76
N PHE A 160 20.00 -14.40 8.41
CA PHE A 160 19.57 -15.79 8.37
C PHE A 160 20.34 -16.63 7.33
N LEU A 161 20.60 -16.09 6.14
CA LEU A 161 21.27 -16.81 5.05
C LEU A 161 22.80 -16.88 5.19
N PHE A 162 23.43 -15.77 5.59
CA PHE A 162 24.89 -15.57 5.51
C PHE A 162 25.54 -15.22 6.86
N GLY A 163 24.76 -15.18 7.94
CA GLY A 163 25.22 -14.85 9.28
C GLY A 163 25.35 -13.34 9.55
N PRO A 164 25.64 -12.92 10.79
CA PRO A 164 25.56 -11.52 11.23
C PRO A 164 26.48 -10.54 10.50
N GLY A 165 27.59 -11.04 9.95
CA GLY A 165 28.57 -10.22 9.21
C GLY A 165 28.06 -9.64 7.89
N SER A 166 27.01 -10.23 7.30
CA SER A 166 26.45 -9.82 6.00
C SER A 166 25.76 -8.45 6.06
N THR A 167 25.26 -8.06 7.23
CA THR A 167 24.51 -6.82 7.45
C THR A 167 25.31 -5.56 7.12
N LYS A 168 26.61 -5.53 7.39
CA LYS A 168 27.47 -4.37 7.10
C LYS A 168 27.62 -4.14 5.60
N ALA A 169 27.90 -5.20 4.85
CA ALA A 169 27.99 -5.14 3.39
C ALA A 169 26.65 -4.73 2.78
N PHE A 170 25.55 -5.31 3.28
CA PHE A 170 24.21 -4.95 2.83
C PHE A 170 23.88 -3.47 3.03
N ARG A 171 24.21 -2.86 4.19
CA ARG A 171 23.94 -1.43 4.42
C ARG A 171 24.57 -0.53 3.38
N VAL A 172 25.81 -0.85 2.95
CA VAL A 172 26.49 -0.10 1.90
C VAL A 172 25.75 -0.24 0.57
N VAL A 173 25.39 -1.47 0.19
CA VAL A 173 24.60 -1.74 -1.03
C VAL A 173 23.25 -1.05 -0.99
N PHE A 174 22.56 -1.08 0.15
CA PHE A 174 21.26 -0.43 0.35
C PHE A 174 21.36 1.08 0.12
N ILE A 175 22.35 1.75 0.72
CA ILE A 175 22.56 3.19 0.53
C ILE A 175 22.83 3.53 -0.94
N LEU A 176 23.67 2.75 -1.63
CA LEU A 176 23.93 2.95 -3.06
C LEU A 176 22.67 2.72 -3.91
N SER A 177 21.84 1.75 -3.54
CA SER A 177 20.60 1.44 -4.24
C SER A 177 19.56 2.57 -4.14
N ILE A 178 19.54 3.34 -3.04
CA ILE A 178 18.69 4.52 -2.90
C ILE A 178 19.05 5.57 -3.97
N GLY A 179 20.35 5.83 -4.15
CA GLY A 179 20.83 6.76 -5.17
C GLY A 179 20.46 6.31 -6.58
N PHE A 180 20.57 5.01 -6.87
CA PHE A 180 20.12 4.44 -8.14
C PHE A 180 18.60 4.57 -8.32
N GLY A 181 17.82 4.25 -7.30
CA GLY A 181 16.36 4.33 -7.32
C GLY A 181 15.84 5.75 -7.60
N ALA A 182 16.55 6.78 -7.14
CA ALA A 182 16.18 8.19 -7.37
C ALA A 182 16.28 8.63 -8.84
N ILE A 183 17.07 7.95 -9.67
CA ILE A 183 17.27 8.28 -11.09
C ILE A 183 16.70 7.21 -12.05
N ALA A 184 16.27 6.06 -11.52
CA ALA A 184 15.72 4.98 -12.30
C ALA A 184 14.31 5.32 -12.82
N LYS A 185 13.93 4.71 -13.95
CA LYS A 185 12.55 4.84 -14.48
C LYS A 185 11.57 4.15 -13.53
N ALA A 186 10.46 4.83 -13.20
CA ALA A 186 9.44 4.32 -12.29
C ALA A 186 8.94 2.91 -12.71
N ASP A 187 8.61 2.70 -13.98
CA ASP A 187 8.11 1.41 -14.48
C ASP A 187 9.09 0.25 -14.24
N LEU A 188 10.39 0.51 -14.37
CA LEU A 188 11.43 -0.47 -14.10
C LEU A 188 11.44 -0.83 -12.60
N VAL A 189 11.40 0.17 -11.73
CA VAL A 189 11.38 -0.01 -10.27
C VAL A 189 10.14 -0.78 -9.84
N TRP A 190 8.97 -0.43 -10.38
CA TRP A 190 7.71 -1.13 -10.12
C TRP A 190 7.76 -2.59 -10.59
N THR A 191 8.26 -2.84 -11.80
CA THR A 191 8.35 -4.21 -12.35
C THR A 191 9.27 -5.09 -11.50
N ILE A 192 10.44 -4.58 -11.10
CA ILE A 192 11.37 -5.30 -10.22
C ILE A 192 10.71 -5.57 -8.86
N GLY A 193 10.00 -4.58 -8.32
CA GLY A 193 9.22 -4.74 -7.09
C GLY A 193 8.17 -5.83 -7.23
N ASP A 194 7.42 -5.86 -8.34
CA ASP A 194 6.27 -6.76 -8.53
C ASP A 194 6.76 -8.22 -8.54
N ILE A 195 7.86 -8.46 -9.26
CA ILE A 195 8.51 -9.78 -9.34
C ILE A 195 9.07 -10.18 -7.97
N SER A 196 9.75 -9.25 -7.27
CA SER A 196 10.34 -9.53 -5.95
C SER A 196 9.26 -9.88 -4.92
N ASN A 197 8.17 -9.11 -4.89
CA ASN A 197 7.03 -9.35 -4.02
C ASN A 197 6.34 -10.68 -4.34
N ALA A 198 6.18 -11.04 -5.61
CA ALA A 198 5.63 -12.33 -6.00
C ALA A 198 6.53 -13.50 -5.52
N LEU A 199 7.85 -13.38 -5.67
CA LEU A 199 8.82 -14.37 -5.20
C LEU A 199 8.83 -14.52 -3.67
N MET A 200 8.57 -13.45 -2.93
CA MET A 200 8.44 -13.50 -1.46
C MET A 200 7.09 -14.09 -1.02
N ALA A 201 6.00 -13.67 -1.66
CA ALA A 201 4.66 -14.11 -1.33
C ALA A 201 4.47 -15.61 -1.56
N PHE A 202 5.01 -16.14 -2.66
CA PHE A 202 4.83 -17.54 -3.05
C PHE A 202 5.20 -18.56 -1.96
N PRO A 203 6.45 -18.60 -1.44
CA PRO A 203 6.81 -19.52 -0.37
C PRO A 203 6.09 -19.22 0.95
N ASN A 204 5.85 -17.94 1.26
CA ASN A 204 5.18 -17.54 2.50
C ASN A 204 3.72 -18.03 2.54
N LEU A 205 2.96 -17.84 1.47
CA LEU A 205 1.57 -18.27 1.38
C LEU A 205 1.45 -19.80 1.47
N ILE A 206 2.35 -20.54 0.82
CA ILE A 206 2.42 -22.00 0.94
C ILE A 206 2.64 -22.41 2.41
N ALA A 207 3.60 -21.79 3.08
CA ALA A 207 3.88 -22.07 4.48
C ALA A 207 2.67 -21.75 5.39
N LEU A 208 1.99 -20.62 5.17
CA LEU A 208 0.80 -20.24 5.92
C LEU A 208 -0.36 -21.23 5.73
N LEU A 209 -0.56 -21.78 4.54
CA LEU A 209 -1.58 -22.81 4.31
C LEU A 209 -1.31 -24.05 5.18
N PHE A 210 -0.07 -24.54 5.20
CA PHE A 210 0.31 -25.69 6.03
C PHE A 210 0.28 -25.38 7.53
N LEU A 211 0.65 -24.16 7.93
CA LEU A 211 0.70 -23.73 9.33
C LEU A 211 -0.65 -23.19 9.84
N SER A 212 -1.67 -23.11 8.99
CA SER A 212 -3.00 -22.61 9.38
C SER A 212 -3.60 -23.30 10.61
N PRO A 213 -3.46 -24.62 10.85
CA PRO A 213 -3.97 -25.25 12.07
C PRO A 213 -3.25 -24.76 13.33
N LEU A 214 -1.94 -24.47 13.23
CA LEU A 214 -1.16 -23.93 14.34
C LEU A 214 -1.60 -22.51 14.69
N VAL A 215 -1.83 -21.67 13.67
CA VAL A 215 -2.35 -20.31 13.87
C VAL A 215 -3.70 -20.36 14.60
N VAL A 216 -4.64 -21.17 14.13
CA VAL A 216 -5.96 -21.34 14.77
C VAL A 216 -5.81 -21.80 16.23
N LYS A 217 -4.93 -22.77 16.49
CA LYS A 217 -4.66 -23.26 17.85
C LYS A 217 -4.15 -22.13 18.76
N LEU A 218 -3.15 -21.37 18.32
CA LEU A 218 -2.56 -20.27 19.11
C LEU A 218 -3.56 -19.14 19.32
N THR A 219 -4.40 -18.85 18.34
CA THR A 219 -5.46 -17.84 18.48
C THR A 219 -6.49 -18.26 19.53
N ASN A 220 -6.95 -19.52 19.48
CA ASN A 220 -7.92 -20.03 20.46
C ASN A 220 -7.34 -20.05 21.88
N ASP A 221 -6.08 -20.45 22.04
CA ASP A 221 -5.38 -20.44 23.33
C ASP A 221 -5.35 -19.03 23.94
N TYR A 222 -4.99 -18.02 23.14
CA TYR A 222 -4.96 -16.63 23.58
C TYR A 222 -6.31 -16.11 24.09
N PHE A 223 -7.40 -16.45 23.39
CA PHE A 223 -8.75 -16.01 23.77
C PHE A 223 -9.35 -16.83 24.91
N ALA A 224 -8.90 -18.07 25.15
CA ALA A 224 -9.31 -18.87 26.30
C ALA A 224 -8.65 -18.42 27.62
N LEU A 225 -7.49 -17.75 27.54
CA LEU A 225 -6.78 -17.18 28.68
C LEU A 225 -7.35 -15.83 29.18
N LYS A 226 -8.32 -15.25 28.45
CA LYS A 226 -9.04 -14.03 28.82
C LYS A 226 -10.42 -14.34 29.39
#